data_AF-A0A1T4XT10-F1
#
_entry.id   AF-A0A1T4XT10-F1
#
_cell.length_a   1.000
_cell.length_b   1.000
_cell.length_c   1.000
_cell.angle_alpha   90.00
_cell.angle_beta   90.00
_cell.angle_gamma   90.00
#
_symmetry.space_group_name_H-M   'P 1'
#
loop_
_entity.id
_entity.type
_entity.pdbx_description
1 polymer ?
#
loop_
_entity_poly.entity_id
_entity_poly.type
_entity_poly.pdbx_seq_one_letter_code
_entity_poly.pdbx_strand_id
1 'polypeptide(L)'
;MWWEILELSADADQKAIKQAYARKLKKTRPEDDPEGFQTLHQAYKQALDWSAHQDLSADYAEDEGWEEHELWEEEYLQLETTSKNAPENAAPPQLVIVATLAPSLITSQLAPPEPPPLLPASRLEDQEDPSLAADWQQFQQQLSINIHSETARKNPKDWLFLEQLPSFIDLEFRARLSYELFGCISESNLKAAEQKTLFIKPPVLQYLNQLFTWDQQWRYFTAEFGEQQADAILLHLEANQPTTSPARVQPAGLHYYARIMAFIIDLAVVFILSFMINVVLEKIRGVTNSEPAFSLGLLIWLIAYPAVEASSWQASLGKKLMKLKVVNKQGQPLSLHHAYLRHLVTSACILGFKWVVLINILLAYKRNMLLQDWLTQSYVVKKI
;
A
#
# COMPACT_ATOMS: atom_id res chain seq x y z
N MET A 1 -36.70 27.59 12.89
CA MET A 1 -37.23 26.58 11.93
C MET A 1 -36.10 26.12 11.01
N TRP A 2 -36.17 24.95 10.36
CA TRP A 2 -35.05 24.41 9.57
C TRP A 2 -34.61 25.33 8.43
N TRP A 3 -35.56 26.01 7.77
CA TRP A 3 -35.29 26.91 6.65
C TRP A 3 -34.55 28.19 7.07
N GLU A 4 -34.75 28.68 8.31
CA GLU A 4 -34.00 29.82 8.84
C GLU A 4 -32.54 29.45 9.15
N ILE A 5 -32.33 28.23 9.67
CA ILE A 5 -30.99 27.73 10.02
C ILE A 5 -30.20 27.37 8.77
N LEU A 6 -30.84 26.80 7.75
CA LEU A 6 -30.22 26.51 6.46
C LEU A 6 -30.17 27.73 5.52
N GLU A 7 -30.79 28.85 5.90
CA GLU A 7 -30.94 30.06 5.06
C GLU A 7 -31.55 29.75 3.69
N LEU A 8 -32.59 28.92 3.69
CA LEU A 8 -33.32 28.50 2.51
C LEU A 8 -34.77 28.98 2.57
N SER A 9 -35.44 28.95 1.42
CA SER A 9 -36.89 29.12 1.36
C SER A 9 -37.59 27.89 1.93
N ALA A 10 -38.81 28.08 2.47
CA ALA A 10 -39.58 26.99 3.07
C ALA A 10 -40.03 25.94 2.04
N ASP A 11 -39.92 26.20 0.74
CA ASP A 11 -40.24 25.33 -0.40
C ASP A 11 -38.99 24.77 -1.12
N ALA A 12 -37.82 24.79 -0.47
CA ALA A 12 -36.57 24.32 -1.06
C ALA A 12 -36.59 22.82 -1.35
N ASP A 13 -36.04 22.44 -2.51
CA ASP A 13 -35.90 21.06 -2.96
C ASP A 13 -34.79 20.31 -2.17
N GLN A 14 -34.87 18.97 -2.17
CA GLN A 14 -33.91 18.12 -1.45
C GLN A 14 -32.45 18.42 -1.84
N LYS A 15 -32.21 18.80 -3.10
CA LYS A 15 -30.90 19.16 -3.62
C LYS A 15 -30.39 20.49 -3.03
N ALA A 16 -31.23 21.54 -2.95
CA ALA A 16 -30.85 22.78 -2.29
C ALA A 16 -30.59 22.60 -0.79
N ILE A 17 -31.38 21.76 -0.11
CA ILE A 17 -31.19 21.41 1.31
C ILE A 17 -29.80 20.81 1.54
N LYS A 18 -29.42 19.80 0.74
CA LYS A 18 -28.11 19.14 0.82
C LYS A 18 -26.94 20.10 0.52
N GLN A 19 -27.08 20.94 -0.50
CA GLN A 19 -26.04 21.92 -0.86
C GLN A 19 -25.87 23.03 0.19
N ALA A 20 -26.97 23.47 0.83
CA ALA A 20 -26.90 24.45 1.91
C ALA A 20 -26.21 23.89 3.16
N TYR A 21 -26.54 22.64 3.53
CA TYR A 21 -25.88 21.94 4.62
C TYR A 21 -24.37 21.82 4.38
N ALA A 22 -23.93 21.35 3.20
CA ALA A 22 -22.51 21.22 2.88
C ALA A 22 -21.75 22.56 2.90
N ARG A 23 -22.39 23.67 2.48
CA ARG A 23 -21.78 25.01 2.55
C ARG A 23 -21.63 25.50 3.99
N LYS A 24 -22.60 25.23 4.85
CA LYS A 24 -22.55 25.63 6.27
C LYS A 24 -21.62 24.74 7.10
N LEU A 25 -21.56 23.44 6.81
CA LEU A 25 -20.65 22.49 7.45
C LEU A 25 -19.17 22.89 7.29
N LYS A 26 -18.80 23.47 6.14
CA LYS A 26 -17.44 24.00 5.91
C LYS A 26 -17.07 25.16 6.84
N LYS A 27 -18.05 25.91 7.35
CA LYS A 27 -17.87 27.05 8.26
C LYS A 27 -18.04 26.66 9.71
N THR A 28 -18.94 25.72 10.01
CA THR A 28 -19.24 25.25 11.36
C THR A 28 -18.57 23.90 11.56
N ARG A 29 -17.25 23.93 11.78
CA ARG A 29 -16.49 22.71 12.05
C ARG A 29 -16.82 22.20 13.46
N PRO A 30 -17.11 20.90 13.66
CA PRO A 30 -17.47 20.36 14.97
C PRO A 30 -16.41 20.61 16.05
N GLU A 31 -15.14 20.65 15.67
CA GLU A 31 -14.03 20.97 16.58
C GLU A 31 -14.07 22.39 17.16
N ASP A 32 -14.68 23.35 16.45
CA ASP A 32 -14.69 24.77 16.80
C ASP A 32 -16.01 25.22 17.45
N ASP A 33 -17.14 24.63 17.05
CA ASP A 33 -18.48 24.95 17.57
C ASP A 33 -19.42 23.72 17.58
N PRO A 34 -19.37 22.90 18.65
CA PRO A 34 -20.16 21.68 18.73
C PRO A 34 -21.68 21.94 18.86
N GLU A 35 -22.09 23.03 19.52
CA GLU A 35 -23.51 23.40 19.66
C GLU A 35 -24.08 23.92 18.34
N GLY A 36 -23.30 24.71 17.60
CA GLY A 36 -23.65 25.17 16.26
C GLY A 36 -23.77 24.02 15.26
N PHE A 37 -22.88 23.03 15.34
CA PHE A 37 -22.95 21.81 14.52
C PHE A 37 -24.22 20.99 14.81
N GLN A 38 -24.55 20.76 16.09
CA GLN A 38 -25.77 20.02 16.45
C GLN A 38 -27.03 20.73 15.96
N THR A 39 -27.09 22.05 16.10
CA THR A 39 -28.23 22.86 15.63
C THR A 39 -28.37 22.79 14.11
N LEU A 40 -27.25 22.89 13.39
CA LEU A 40 -27.22 22.76 11.92
C LEU A 40 -27.66 21.38 11.45
N HIS A 41 -27.18 20.32 12.11
CA HIS A 41 -27.50 18.94 11.76
C HIS A 41 -28.95 18.57 12.08
N GLN A 42 -29.51 19.06 13.20
CA GLN A 42 -30.93 18.90 13.50
C GLN A 42 -31.82 19.59 12.46
N ALA A 43 -31.45 20.81 12.04
CA ALA A 43 -32.16 21.52 10.98
C ALA A 43 -32.12 20.75 9.65
N TYR A 44 -30.97 20.19 9.28
CA TYR A 44 -30.83 19.35 8.09
C TYR A 44 -31.74 18.11 8.12
N LYS A 45 -31.76 17.38 9.24
CA LYS A 45 -32.64 16.21 9.41
C LYS A 45 -34.12 16.58 9.30
N GLN A 46 -34.53 17.68 9.94
CA GLN A 46 -35.90 18.19 9.84
C GLN A 46 -36.28 18.58 8.40
N ALA A 47 -35.33 19.16 7.64
CA ALA A 47 -35.56 19.54 6.25
C ALA A 47 -35.70 18.33 5.31
N LEU A 48 -34.89 17.29 5.52
CA LEU A 48 -34.99 16.04 4.75
C LEU A 48 -36.29 15.29 5.01
N ASP A 49 -36.70 15.19 6.27
CA ASP A 49 -37.97 14.55 6.65
C ASP A 49 -39.16 15.29 6.02
N TRP A 50 -39.11 16.63 6.03
CA TRP A 50 -40.12 17.47 5.38
C TRP A 50 -40.14 17.31 3.85
N SER A 51 -38.97 17.21 3.19
CA SER A 51 -38.84 16.98 1.74
C SER A 51 -39.32 15.58 1.34
N ALA A 52 -38.97 14.56 2.13
CA ALA A 52 -39.38 13.17 1.89
C ALA A 52 -40.91 13.01 1.93
N HIS A 53 -41.60 13.81 2.75
CA HIS A 53 -43.06 13.87 2.77
C HIS A 53 -43.68 14.57 1.55
N GLN A 54 -42.92 15.35 0.77
CA GLN A 54 -43.36 15.94 -0.51
C GLN A 54 -43.07 15.05 -1.72
N ASP A 55 -41.96 14.30 -1.68
CA ASP A 55 -41.50 13.46 -2.78
C ASP A 55 -42.25 12.12 -2.93
N LEU A 56 -43.17 11.77 -2.01
CA LEU A 56 -44.11 10.64 -2.18
C LEU A 56 -45.14 10.83 -3.34
N SER A 57 -44.97 11.86 -4.18
CA SER A 57 -45.79 12.14 -5.35
C SER A 57 -45.04 12.20 -6.69
N ALA A 58 -43.73 11.90 -6.75
CA ALA A 58 -43.01 11.86 -8.03
C ALA A 58 -41.94 10.75 -8.10
N ASP A 59 -42.05 9.94 -9.15
CA ASP A 59 -41.36 8.67 -9.40
C ASP A 59 -39.91 8.83 -9.92
N TYR A 60 -39.08 7.81 -9.64
CA TYR A 60 -37.71 7.45 -10.10
C TYR A 60 -36.75 8.50 -10.73
N ALA A 61 -35.54 8.62 -10.14
CA ALA A 61 -34.28 8.78 -10.89
C ALA A 61 -33.06 8.32 -10.05
N GLU A 62 -32.20 7.52 -10.68
CA GLU A 62 -30.84 7.13 -10.26
C GLU A 62 -29.93 8.36 -10.05
N ASP A 63 -28.95 8.29 -9.14
CA ASP A 63 -27.50 8.50 -9.41
C ASP A 63 -26.65 8.70 -8.13
N GLU A 64 -25.50 8.01 -8.13
CA GLU A 64 -24.19 8.22 -7.50
C GLU A 64 -23.98 8.95 -6.14
N GLY A 65 -23.20 8.27 -5.27
CA GLY A 65 -21.97 8.88 -4.74
C GLY A 65 -21.94 9.42 -3.31
N TRP A 66 -22.68 8.86 -2.34
CA TRP A 66 -22.73 9.47 -0.98
C TRP A 66 -22.68 8.53 0.24
N GLU A 67 -22.48 7.22 0.09
CA GLU A 67 -22.47 6.30 1.25
C GLU A 67 -21.29 6.54 2.22
N GLU A 68 -20.18 7.15 1.78
CA GLU A 68 -18.99 7.31 2.62
C GLU A 68 -19.12 8.41 3.69
N HIS A 69 -19.96 9.44 3.47
CA HIS A 69 -20.09 10.56 4.40
C HIS A 69 -21.08 10.29 5.55
N GLU A 70 -22.12 9.49 5.31
CA GLU A 70 -23.08 9.06 6.34
C GLU A 70 -22.42 8.13 7.38
N LEU A 71 -21.54 7.22 6.93
CA LEU A 71 -20.82 6.29 7.80
C LEU A 71 -19.84 6.97 8.77
N TRP A 72 -19.21 8.06 8.35
CA TRP A 72 -18.22 8.77 9.18
C TRP A 72 -18.88 9.76 10.15
N GLU A 73 -20.05 10.31 9.80
CA GLU A 73 -20.83 11.19 10.69
C GLU A 73 -21.50 10.42 11.84
N GLU A 74 -22.01 9.20 11.61
CA GLU A 74 -22.58 8.36 12.67
C GLU A 74 -21.53 7.87 13.67
N GLU A 75 -20.34 7.49 13.20
CA GLU A 75 -19.25 7.02 14.07
C GLU A 75 -18.72 8.16 14.98
N TYR A 76 -18.57 9.37 14.45
CA TYR A 76 -18.17 10.53 15.26
C TYR A 76 -19.25 10.94 16.29
N LEU A 77 -20.54 10.91 15.94
CA LEU A 77 -21.62 11.21 16.89
C LEU A 77 -21.71 10.17 18.02
N GLN A 78 -21.43 8.89 17.75
CA GLN A 78 -21.40 7.85 18.77
C GLN A 78 -20.23 8.01 19.75
N LEU A 79 -19.08 8.51 19.27
CA LEU A 79 -17.91 8.76 20.10
C LEU A 79 -18.11 9.97 21.03
N GLU A 80 -18.75 11.04 20.56
CA GLU A 80 -19.01 12.22 21.39
C GLU A 80 -20.18 12.03 22.38
N THR A 81 -21.24 11.32 21.99
CA THR A 81 -22.38 11.06 22.89
C THR A 81 -22.02 10.10 24.02
N THR A 82 -21.12 9.14 23.75
CA THR A 82 -20.55 8.25 24.77
C THR A 82 -19.61 8.98 25.73
N SER A 83 -18.89 10.00 25.26
CA SER A 83 -17.97 10.81 26.07
C SER A 83 -18.69 11.79 27.01
N LYS A 84 -19.84 12.35 26.61
CA LYS A 84 -20.59 13.35 27.40
C LYS A 84 -21.59 12.76 28.42
N ASN A 85 -22.00 11.50 28.30
CA ASN A 85 -23.03 10.88 29.16
C ASN A 85 -22.57 9.70 30.03
N ALA A 86 -21.25 9.48 30.17
CA ALA A 86 -20.74 8.44 31.07
C ALA A 86 -20.97 8.84 32.55
N PRO A 87 -21.70 8.05 33.37
CA PRO A 87 -21.84 8.32 34.78
C PRO A 87 -20.49 8.12 35.49
N GLU A 88 -20.06 9.11 36.28
CA GLU A 88 -18.73 9.23 36.92
C GLU A 88 -18.40 8.14 37.96
N ASN A 89 -19.19 7.08 38.09
CA ASN A 89 -18.87 5.95 38.97
C ASN A 89 -19.53 4.66 38.48
N ALA A 90 -18.90 3.97 37.53
CA ALA A 90 -19.14 2.54 37.33
C ALA A 90 -17.84 1.88 36.86
N ALA A 91 -17.39 0.89 37.64
CA ALA A 91 -16.21 0.09 37.36
C ALA A 91 -16.29 -0.59 35.97
N PRO A 92 -15.15 -0.82 35.30
CA PRO A 92 -15.14 -1.40 33.96
C PRO A 92 -15.79 -2.80 33.95
N PRO A 93 -16.75 -3.08 33.05
CA PRO A 93 -17.37 -4.39 32.96
C PRO A 93 -16.39 -5.41 32.37
N GLN A 94 -16.23 -6.52 33.09
CA GLN A 94 -15.42 -7.66 32.67
C GLN A 94 -16.11 -8.38 31.50
N LEU A 95 -15.37 -8.58 30.40
CA LEU A 95 -15.83 -9.35 29.25
C LEU A 95 -15.86 -10.85 29.61
N VAL A 96 -17.06 -11.35 29.89
CA VAL A 96 -17.34 -12.79 30.02
C VAL A 96 -17.47 -13.38 28.62
N ILE A 97 -16.52 -14.25 28.24
CA ILE A 97 -16.55 -15.01 27.00
C ILE A 97 -17.44 -16.25 27.23
N VAL A 98 -18.62 -16.28 26.61
CA VAL A 98 -19.43 -17.50 26.51
C VAL A 98 -19.15 -18.16 25.16
N ALA A 99 -18.45 -19.28 25.22
CA ALA A 99 -18.27 -20.19 24.08
C ALA A 99 -19.52 -21.08 23.92
N THR A 100 -20.10 -21.10 22.72
CA THR A 100 -21.07 -22.12 22.33
C THR A 100 -20.77 -22.63 20.92
N LEU A 101 -20.52 -23.93 20.83
CA LEU A 101 -20.36 -24.81 19.65
C LEU A 101 -21.66 -24.77 18.79
N ALA A 102 -21.78 -24.94 17.47
CA ALA A 102 -21.03 -25.52 16.34
C ALA A 102 -21.71 -24.99 15.01
N PRO A 103 -21.62 -25.62 13.82
CA PRO A 103 -20.48 -25.91 12.93
C PRO A 103 -20.64 -25.35 11.48
N SER A 104 -19.53 -25.40 10.72
CA SER A 104 -19.45 -25.58 9.24
C SER A 104 -19.85 -24.44 8.28
N LEU A 105 -18.97 -24.27 7.28
CA LEU A 105 -19.14 -23.60 5.98
C LEU A 105 -19.26 -22.08 6.02
N ILE A 106 -18.15 -21.39 5.73
CA ILE A 106 -18.01 -20.52 4.56
C ILE A 106 -16.49 -20.35 4.35
N THR A 107 -15.98 -21.05 3.34
CA THR A 107 -14.80 -20.63 2.60
C THR A 107 -15.18 -19.30 1.95
N SER A 108 -14.89 -18.17 2.62
CA SER A 108 -14.82 -16.90 1.91
C SER A 108 -13.49 -16.89 1.19
N GLN A 109 -13.53 -17.27 -0.08
CA GLN A 109 -12.53 -16.83 -1.05
C GLN A 109 -12.47 -15.30 -0.94
N LEU A 110 -11.48 -14.78 -0.23
CA LEU A 110 -11.11 -13.38 -0.39
C LEU A 110 -10.73 -13.21 -1.86
N ALA A 111 -11.61 -12.56 -2.62
CA ALA A 111 -11.22 -11.93 -3.86
C ALA A 111 -9.99 -11.06 -3.58
N PRO A 112 -9.00 -11.03 -4.50
CA PRO A 112 -7.87 -10.11 -4.38
C PRO A 112 -8.40 -8.69 -4.13
N PRO A 113 -7.73 -7.87 -3.30
CA PRO A 113 -8.14 -6.49 -3.13
C PRO A 113 -8.19 -5.83 -4.51
N GLU A 114 -9.36 -5.31 -4.86
CA GLU A 114 -9.58 -4.57 -6.08
C GLU A 114 -8.54 -3.43 -6.13
N PRO A 115 -7.86 -3.21 -7.28
CA PRO A 115 -6.90 -2.13 -7.38
C PRO A 115 -7.59 -0.82 -6.98
N PRO A 116 -6.95 0.03 -6.14
CA PRO A 116 -7.51 1.35 -5.90
C PRO A 116 -7.63 2.04 -7.26
N PRO A 117 -8.77 2.70 -7.57
CA PRO A 117 -8.91 3.41 -8.82
C PRO A 117 -7.79 4.44 -8.89
N LEU A 118 -6.85 4.24 -9.82
CA LEU A 118 -5.96 5.31 -10.22
C LEU A 118 -6.86 6.40 -10.77
N LEU A 119 -6.65 7.62 -10.27
CA LEU A 119 -7.32 8.81 -10.78
C LEU A 119 -7.33 8.72 -12.32
N PRO A 120 -8.50 8.78 -12.97
CA PRO A 120 -8.57 8.67 -14.41
C PRO A 120 -7.63 9.71 -15.01
N ALA A 121 -6.95 9.34 -16.10
CA ALA A 121 -6.01 10.19 -16.84
C ALA A 121 -6.58 11.58 -17.20
N SER A 122 -7.89 11.76 -17.07
CA SER A 122 -8.66 12.98 -17.29
C SER A 122 -8.55 14.05 -16.18
N ARG A 123 -7.78 13.86 -15.09
CA ARG A 123 -7.68 14.87 -14.00
C ARG A 123 -6.42 15.74 -14.02
N LEU A 124 -5.58 15.65 -15.06
CA LEU A 124 -4.30 16.37 -15.13
C LEU A 124 -4.15 17.33 -16.32
N GLU A 125 -5.23 17.63 -17.04
CA GLU A 125 -5.18 18.60 -18.15
C GLU A 125 -5.00 20.06 -17.69
N ASP A 126 -5.13 20.37 -16.39
CA ASP A 126 -5.29 21.77 -15.97
C ASP A 126 -4.01 22.52 -15.59
N GLN A 127 -2.82 21.90 -15.48
CA GLN A 127 -1.54 22.61 -15.25
C GLN A 127 -0.32 21.84 -15.80
N GLU A 128 -0.20 21.65 -17.12
CA GLU A 128 1.03 21.10 -17.70
C GLU A 128 2.17 22.14 -17.63
N ASP A 129 3.24 21.84 -16.88
CA ASP A 129 4.50 22.57 -16.95
C ASP A 129 5.00 22.55 -18.41
N PRO A 130 5.24 23.71 -19.05
CA PRO A 130 5.67 23.78 -20.45
C PRO A 130 6.92 22.95 -20.75
N SER A 131 7.79 22.75 -19.76
CA SER A 131 9.00 21.93 -19.90
C SER A 131 8.70 20.43 -20.01
N LEU A 132 7.74 19.92 -19.23
CA LEU A 132 7.30 18.53 -19.26
C LEU A 132 6.63 18.19 -20.60
N ALA A 133 5.81 19.11 -21.12
CA ALA A 133 5.13 18.94 -22.40
C ALA A 133 6.13 18.85 -23.57
N ALA A 134 7.19 19.67 -23.56
CA ALA A 134 8.24 19.64 -24.58
C ALA A 134 9.03 18.32 -24.55
N ASP A 135 9.44 17.87 -23.36
CA ASP A 135 10.15 16.59 -23.19
C ASP A 135 9.26 15.40 -23.58
N TRP A 136 7.95 15.48 -23.32
CA TRP A 136 6.98 14.46 -23.73
C TRP A 136 6.86 14.37 -25.25
N GLN A 137 6.80 15.50 -25.94
CA GLN A 137 6.80 15.53 -27.41
C GLN A 137 8.09 14.97 -28.00
N GLN A 138 9.25 15.33 -27.43
CA GLN A 138 10.54 14.79 -27.83
C GLN A 138 10.58 13.26 -27.66
N PHE A 139 10.07 12.76 -26.53
CA PHE A 139 9.94 11.32 -26.30
C PHE A 139 9.06 10.65 -27.36
N GLN A 140 7.84 11.15 -27.60
CA GLN A 140 6.92 10.56 -28.58
C GLN A 140 7.53 10.53 -29.99
N GLN A 141 8.24 11.59 -30.37
CA GLN A 141 8.92 11.67 -31.66
C GLN A 141 10.01 10.60 -31.77
N GLN A 142 10.90 10.47 -30.78
CA GLN A 142 11.98 9.49 -30.80
C GLN A 142 11.46 8.05 -30.68
N LEU A 143 10.41 7.83 -29.88
CA LEU A 143 9.74 6.53 -29.79
C LEU A 143 9.22 6.10 -31.17
N SER A 144 8.55 7.01 -31.88
CA SER A 144 8.03 6.72 -33.23
C SER A 144 9.16 6.32 -34.19
N ILE A 145 10.30 7.01 -34.16
CA ILE A 145 11.47 6.73 -35.00
C ILE A 145 12.04 5.35 -34.66
N ASN A 146 12.25 5.06 -33.38
CA ASN A 146 12.87 3.82 -32.92
C ASN A 146 12.00 2.59 -33.18
N ILE A 147 10.67 2.72 -33.05
CA ILE A 147 9.73 1.65 -33.36
C ILE A 147 9.74 1.33 -34.86
N HIS A 148 9.93 2.30 -35.74
CA HIS A 148 9.97 2.06 -37.19
C HIS A 148 11.36 1.65 -37.71
N SER A 149 12.43 1.87 -36.93
CA SER A 149 13.80 1.55 -37.31
C SER A 149 14.22 0.12 -36.91
N GLU A 150 14.57 -0.72 -37.89
CA GLU A 150 14.99 -2.11 -37.61
C GLU A 150 16.26 -2.21 -36.77
N THR A 151 17.18 -1.23 -36.88
CA THR A 151 18.40 -1.19 -36.08
C THR A 151 18.09 -0.87 -34.62
N ALA A 152 17.20 0.09 -34.37
CA ALA A 152 16.81 0.51 -33.03
C ALA A 152 16.05 -0.58 -32.27
N ARG A 153 15.28 -1.44 -32.96
CA ARG A 153 14.61 -2.59 -32.33
C ARG A 153 15.57 -3.63 -31.75
N LYS A 154 16.84 -3.63 -32.18
CA LYS A 154 17.87 -4.60 -31.80
C LYS A 154 18.93 -4.00 -30.88
N ASN A 155 19.22 -2.71 -31.02
CA ASN A 155 20.36 -2.05 -30.40
C ASN A 155 19.94 -1.14 -29.24
N PRO A 156 20.36 -1.42 -28.00
CA PRO A 156 20.03 -0.58 -26.84
C PRO A 156 20.56 0.85 -26.92
N LYS A 157 21.62 1.11 -27.70
CA LYS A 157 22.22 2.45 -27.80
C LYS A 157 21.23 3.49 -28.34
N ASP A 158 20.33 3.06 -29.21
CA ASP A 158 19.31 3.94 -29.81
C ASP A 158 18.23 4.33 -28.78
N TRP A 159 18.20 3.70 -27.61
CA TRP A 159 17.25 3.97 -26.51
C TRP A 159 17.86 4.79 -25.37
N LEU A 160 19.16 5.10 -25.42
CA LEU A 160 19.86 5.89 -24.38
C LEU A 160 19.30 7.33 -24.23
N PHE A 161 18.57 7.83 -25.22
CA PHE A 161 17.94 9.14 -25.16
C PHE A 161 16.96 9.28 -24.00
N LEU A 162 16.36 8.16 -23.53
CA LEU A 162 15.42 8.15 -22.41
C LEU A 162 16.05 8.71 -21.14
N GLU A 163 17.32 8.37 -20.88
CA GLU A 163 18.07 8.87 -19.72
C GLU A 163 18.56 10.32 -19.89
N GLN A 164 18.54 10.84 -21.12
CA GLN A 164 18.99 12.19 -21.45
C GLN A 164 17.86 13.23 -21.37
N LEU A 165 16.61 12.80 -21.22
CA LEU A 165 15.47 13.70 -21.05
C LEU A 165 15.62 14.45 -19.70
N PRO A 166 15.59 15.79 -19.69
CA PRO A 166 15.67 16.57 -18.45
C PRO A 166 14.61 16.17 -17.41
N SER A 167 13.39 15.89 -17.87
CA SER A 167 12.27 15.47 -17.03
C SER A 167 12.33 14.01 -16.57
N PHE A 168 13.35 13.21 -16.97
CA PHE A 168 13.44 11.80 -16.56
C PHE A 168 13.63 11.61 -15.04
N ILE A 169 14.09 12.65 -14.34
CA ILE A 169 14.21 12.65 -12.88
C ILE A 169 12.86 12.76 -12.18
N ASP A 170 11.85 13.30 -12.87
CA ASP A 170 10.49 13.41 -12.34
C ASP A 170 9.83 12.03 -12.27
N LEU A 171 9.27 11.72 -11.10
CA LEU A 171 8.72 10.40 -10.80
C LEU A 171 7.45 10.11 -11.60
N GLU A 172 6.59 11.12 -11.80
CA GLU A 172 5.32 10.99 -12.51
C GLU A 172 5.58 10.88 -14.01
N PHE A 173 6.45 11.73 -14.56
CA PHE A 173 6.90 11.66 -15.95
C PHE A 173 7.52 10.30 -16.27
N ARG A 174 8.43 9.81 -15.42
CA ARG A 174 9.06 8.50 -15.60
C ARG A 174 8.06 7.35 -15.50
N ALA A 175 7.06 7.44 -14.63
CA ALA A 175 5.99 6.44 -14.55
C ALA A 175 5.12 6.44 -15.82
N ARG A 176 4.77 7.63 -16.34
CA ARG A 176 4.03 7.80 -17.60
C ARG A 176 4.81 7.24 -18.79
N LEU A 177 6.11 7.57 -18.89
CA LEU A 177 7.02 7.00 -19.89
C LEU A 177 7.04 5.47 -19.85
N SER A 178 7.18 4.89 -18.66
CA SER A 178 7.20 3.44 -18.47
C SER A 178 5.91 2.79 -18.98
N TYR A 179 4.76 3.39 -18.66
CA TYR A 179 3.45 2.89 -19.05
C TYR A 179 3.28 2.89 -20.57
N GLU A 180 3.54 4.02 -21.23
CA GLU A 180 3.45 4.16 -22.70
C GLU A 180 4.41 3.21 -23.43
N LEU A 181 5.66 3.14 -22.97
CA LEU A 181 6.66 2.24 -23.55
C LEU A 181 6.21 0.78 -23.42
N PHE A 182 5.75 0.38 -22.24
CA PHE A 182 5.29 -0.98 -22.03
C PHE A 182 4.09 -1.29 -22.93
N GLY A 183 3.07 -0.43 -22.95
CA GLY A 183 1.88 -0.60 -23.77
C GLY A 183 2.20 -0.74 -25.26
N CYS A 184 2.97 0.20 -25.81
CA CYS A 184 3.30 0.21 -27.23
C CYS A 184 4.17 -0.99 -27.65
N ILE A 185 5.17 -1.35 -26.83
CA ILE A 185 6.07 -2.48 -27.13
C ILE A 185 5.34 -3.81 -26.96
N SER A 186 4.51 -3.96 -25.94
CA SER A 186 3.79 -5.20 -25.66
C SER A 186 2.77 -5.49 -26.75
N GLU A 187 2.02 -4.48 -27.20
CA GLU A 187 1.09 -4.60 -28.32
C GLU A 187 1.81 -4.97 -29.61
N SER A 188 2.95 -4.31 -29.90
CA SER A 188 3.75 -4.59 -31.10
C SER A 188 4.35 -6.00 -31.08
N ASN A 189 4.82 -6.46 -29.93
CA ASN A 189 5.34 -7.81 -29.76
C ASN A 189 4.24 -8.87 -29.83
N LEU A 190 3.05 -8.60 -29.27
CA LEU A 190 1.90 -9.50 -29.34
C LEU A 190 1.47 -9.71 -30.81
N LYS A 191 1.36 -8.63 -31.59
CA LYS A 191 1.06 -8.69 -33.03
C LYS A 191 2.12 -9.49 -33.81
N ALA A 192 3.40 -9.32 -33.48
CA ALA A 192 4.48 -10.05 -34.13
C ALA A 192 4.55 -11.53 -33.73
N ALA A 193 4.02 -11.88 -32.54
CA ALA A 193 3.99 -13.25 -32.03
C ALA A 193 3.12 -14.17 -32.91
N GLU A 194 2.09 -13.65 -33.58
CA GLU A 194 1.31 -14.39 -34.60
C GLU A 194 2.20 -14.94 -35.72
N GLN A 195 3.25 -14.19 -36.07
CA GLN A 195 4.24 -14.57 -37.09
C GLN A 195 5.43 -15.33 -36.49
N LYS A 196 5.37 -15.74 -35.22
CA LYS A 196 6.46 -16.35 -34.45
C LYS A 196 7.73 -15.50 -34.42
N THR A 197 7.59 -14.18 -34.51
CA THR A 197 8.71 -13.25 -34.43
C THR A 197 8.53 -12.31 -33.24
N LEU A 198 9.64 -11.82 -32.69
CA LEU A 198 9.62 -10.78 -31.67
C LEU A 198 9.95 -9.44 -32.33
N PHE A 199 9.10 -8.43 -32.14
CA PHE A 199 9.26 -7.12 -32.79
C PHE A 199 10.44 -6.33 -32.17
N ILE A 200 10.37 -6.06 -30.86
CA ILE A 200 11.49 -5.52 -30.08
C ILE A 200 12.29 -6.67 -29.48
N LYS A 201 13.59 -6.72 -29.79
CA LYS A 201 14.44 -7.85 -29.41
C LYS A 201 14.87 -7.82 -27.92
N PRO A 202 15.28 -8.96 -27.35
CA PRO A 202 15.62 -9.05 -25.93
C PRO A 202 16.67 -8.05 -25.41
N PRO A 203 17.73 -7.66 -26.16
CA PRO A 203 18.70 -6.69 -25.65
C PRO A 203 18.08 -5.35 -25.27
N VAL A 204 17.12 -4.87 -26.08
CA VAL A 204 16.39 -3.63 -25.83
C VAL A 204 15.44 -3.80 -24.65
N LEU A 205 14.68 -4.91 -24.62
CA LEU A 205 13.79 -5.20 -23.49
C LEU A 205 14.54 -5.26 -22.16
N GLN A 206 15.73 -5.86 -22.14
CA GLN A 206 16.58 -5.91 -20.95
C GLN A 206 17.05 -4.53 -20.50
N TYR A 207 17.44 -3.67 -21.44
CA TYR A 207 17.82 -2.29 -21.14
C TYR A 207 16.64 -1.52 -20.54
N LEU A 208 15.47 -1.58 -21.17
CA LEU A 208 14.26 -0.93 -20.66
C LEU A 208 13.84 -1.49 -19.29
N ASN A 209 13.98 -2.80 -19.07
CA ASN A 209 13.73 -3.40 -17.77
C ASN A 209 14.73 -2.93 -16.69
N GLN A 210 15.99 -2.63 -17.05
CA GLN A 210 16.93 -2.03 -16.09
C GLN A 210 16.51 -0.62 -15.69
N LEU A 211 15.95 0.15 -16.62
CA LEU A 211 15.44 1.50 -16.35
C LEU A 211 14.15 1.51 -15.53
N PHE A 212 13.20 0.64 -15.87
CA PHE A 212 11.84 0.73 -15.35
C PHE A 212 11.44 -0.39 -14.40
N THR A 213 12.22 -1.46 -14.27
CA THR A 213 11.95 -2.60 -13.39
C THR A 213 10.59 -3.27 -13.65
N TRP A 214 10.25 -3.45 -14.94
CA TRP A 214 9.00 -4.08 -15.38
C TRP A 214 8.81 -5.49 -14.80
N ASP A 215 9.91 -6.25 -14.64
CA ASP A 215 9.92 -7.56 -13.98
C ASP A 215 9.34 -7.57 -12.57
N GLN A 216 9.54 -6.49 -11.82
CA GLN A 216 9.02 -6.33 -10.45
C GLN A 216 7.58 -5.79 -10.42
N GLN A 217 7.11 -5.24 -11.54
CA GLN A 217 5.81 -4.61 -11.69
C GLN A 217 4.83 -5.48 -12.49
N TRP A 218 5.12 -6.77 -12.67
CA TRP A 218 4.32 -7.66 -13.54
C TRP A 218 2.82 -7.62 -13.22
N ARG A 219 2.42 -7.62 -11.94
CA ARG A 219 1.01 -7.58 -11.53
C ARG A 219 0.28 -6.34 -12.03
N TYR A 220 0.96 -5.20 -11.97
CA TYR A 220 0.42 -3.93 -12.46
C TYR A 220 0.18 -4.02 -13.97
N PHE A 221 1.20 -4.43 -14.73
CA PHE A 221 1.10 -4.51 -16.18
C PHE A 221 0.12 -5.60 -16.66
N THR A 222 0.05 -6.74 -15.98
CA THR A 222 -0.92 -7.80 -16.26
C THR A 222 -2.35 -7.34 -15.98
N ALA A 223 -2.58 -6.54 -14.93
CA ALA A 223 -3.90 -6.00 -14.61
C ALA A 223 -4.34 -4.94 -15.64
N GLU A 224 -3.43 -4.05 -16.04
CA GLU A 224 -3.74 -2.93 -16.94
C GLU A 224 -3.86 -3.33 -18.41
N PHE A 225 -2.95 -4.19 -18.90
CA PHE A 225 -2.87 -4.55 -20.33
C PHE A 225 -3.40 -5.96 -20.63
N GLY A 226 -3.70 -6.75 -19.59
CA GLY A 226 -4.08 -8.15 -19.73
C GLY A 226 -2.87 -9.10 -19.85
N GLU A 227 -3.11 -10.37 -19.50
CA GLU A 227 -2.09 -11.41 -19.39
C GLU A 227 -1.34 -11.65 -20.71
N GLN A 228 -2.05 -11.80 -21.82
CA GLN A 228 -1.45 -12.10 -23.13
C GLN A 228 -0.51 -10.98 -23.62
N GLN A 229 -0.91 -9.73 -23.44
CA GLN A 229 -0.11 -8.59 -23.86
C GLN A 229 1.12 -8.42 -22.95
N ALA A 230 0.94 -8.53 -21.63
CA ALA A 230 2.05 -8.42 -20.68
C ALA A 230 3.09 -9.54 -20.88
N ASP A 231 2.66 -10.77 -21.12
CA ASP A 231 3.53 -11.93 -21.33
C ASP A 231 4.42 -11.80 -22.58
N ALA A 232 3.97 -11.05 -23.59
CA ALA A 232 4.76 -10.79 -24.79
C ALA A 232 6.12 -10.13 -24.47
N ILE A 233 6.21 -9.39 -23.36
CA ILE A 233 7.46 -8.82 -22.84
C ILE A 233 8.01 -9.67 -21.69
N LEU A 234 7.19 -9.96 -20.67
CA LEU A 234 7.66 -10.50 -19.40
C LEU A 234 8.31 -11.87 -19.54
N LEU A 235 7.76 -12.75 -20.39
CA LEU A 235 8.32 -14.09 -20.64
C LEU A 235 9.74 -14.03 -21.23
N HIS A 236 10.02 -13.04 -22.08
CA HIS A 236 11.34 -12.83 -22.69
C HIS A 236 12.37 -12.24 -21.73
N LEU A 237 11.90 -11.50 -20.72
CA LEU A 237 12.74 -10.98 -19.64
C LEU A 237 13.14 -12.07 -18.65
N GLU A 238 12.29 -13.07 -18.42
CA GLU A 238 12.59 -14.23 -17.59
C GLU A 238 13.55 -15.22 -18.29
N ALA A 239 13.31 -15.53 -19.57
CA ALA A 239 14.06 -16.53 -20.32
C ALA A 239 15.54 -16.20 -20.55
N ASN A 240 15.91 -14.91 -20.58
CA ASN A 240 17.28 -14.46 -20.83
C ASN A 240 18.07 -14.11 -19.55
N GLN A 241 17.58 -14.49 -18.37
CA GLN A 241 18.39 -14.41 -17.16
C GLN A 241 19.49 -15.50 -17.24
N PRO A 242 20.78 -15.15 -17.08
CA PRO A 242 21.85 -16.14 -17.15
C PRO A 242 21.62 -17.22 -16.09
N THR A 243 21.44 -18.45 -16.54
CA THR A 243 21.15 -19.67 -15.76
C THR A 243 22.25 -20.06 -14.77
N THR A 244 23.35 -19.29 -14.71
CA THR A 244 24.46 -19.42 -13.75
C THR A 244 24.46 -18.37 -12.64
N SER A 245 23.55 -17.38 -12.66
CA SER A 245 23.30 -16.56 -11.47
C SER A 245 22.37 -17.33 -10.53
N PRO A 246 22.69 -17.44 -9.22
CA PRO A 246 21.76 -18.07 -8.28
C PRO A 246 20.43 -17.35 -8.41
N ALA A 247 19.36 -18.12 -8.66
CA ALA A 247 18.03 -17.64 -8.98
C ALA A 247 17.73 -16.37 -8.18
N ARG A 248 17.72 -15.22 -8.87
CA ARG A 248 17.45 -13.93 -8.23
C ARG A 248 16.14 -14.09 -7.50
N VAL A 249 16.16 -13.84 -6.20
CA VAL A 249 15.02 -14.12 -5.33
C VAL A 249 13.89 -13.19 -5.74
N GLN A 250 12.98 -13.70 -6.55
CA GLN A 250 11.77 -12.98 -6.89
C GLN A 250 10.94 -12.85 -5.61
N PRO A 251 10.45 -11.65 -5.25
CA PRO A 251 9.56 -11.48 -4.12
C PRO A 251 8.23 -12.15 -4.46
N ALA A 252 8.15 -13.47 -4.33
CA ALA A 252 6.92 -14.22 -4.49
C ALA A 252 6.05 -13.96 -3.26
N GLY A 253 4.92 -13.26 -3.47
CA GLY A 253 3.85 -13.01 -2.48
C GLY A 253 4.29 -12.27 -1.21
N LEU A 254 3.83 -11.03 -1.01
CA LEU A 254 4.00 -10.35 0.28
C LEU A 254 3.13 -11.05 1.33
N HIS A 255 3.70 -12.04 2.02
CA HIS A 255 3.00 -12.81 3.05
C HIS A 255 2.83 -11.97 4.33
N TYR A 256 2.01 -10.93 4.27
CA TYR A 256 1.78 -10.00 5.38
C TYR A 256 1.40 -10.72 6.66
N TYR A 257 0.39 -11.59 6.61
CA TYR A 257 -0.04 -12.35 7.77
C TYR A 257 1.10 -13.18 8.36
N ALA A 258 1.86 -13.90 7.53
CA ALA A 258 2.97 -14.71 8.02
C ALA A 258 4.09 -13.86 8.64
N ARG A 259 4.34 -12.66 8.10
CA ARG A 259 5.35 -11.72 8.61
C ARG A 259 4.91 -11.06 9.91
N ILE A 260 3.63 -10.66 10.02
CA ILE A 260 3.05 -10.07 11.24
C ILE A 260 3.01 -11.13 12.35
N MET A 261 2.55 -12.34 12.06
CA MET A 261 2.54 -13.43 13.04
C MET A 261 3.95 -13.80 13.49
N ALA A 262 4.93 -13.85 12.56
CA ALA A 262 6.33 -14.06 12.92
C ALA A 262 6.84 -12.96 13.88
N PHE A 263 6.50 -11.69 13.63
CA PHE A 263 6.88 -10.59 14.51
C PHE A 263 6.24 -10.69 15.90
N ILE A 264 4.96 -11.07 16.00
CA ILE A 264 4.26 -11.29 17.27
C ILE A 264 4.92 -12.44 18.05
N ILE A 265 5.25 -13.55 17.38
CA ILE A 265 5.95 -14.68 17.99
C ILE A 265 7.32 -14.26 18.51
N ASP A 266 8.08 -13.53 17.70
CA ASP A 266 9.42 -13.02 18.07
C ASP A 266 9.35 -12.12 19.32
N LEU A 267 8.35 -11.22 19.38
CA LEU A 267 8.11 -10.35 20.54
C LEU A 267 7.76 -11.16 21.80
N ALA A 268 6.87 -12.16 21.69
CA ALA A 268 6.50 -13.02 22.80
C ALA A 268 7.71 -13.82 23.33
N VAL A 269 8.54 -14.35 22.43
CA VAL A 269 9.76 -15.08 22.81
C VAL A 269 10.75 -14.18 23.54
N VAL A 270 11.00 -12.96 23.04
CA VAL A 270 11.90 -12.00 23.71
C VAL A 270 11.35 -11.62 25.07
N PHE A 271 10.04 -11.37 25.18
CA PHE A 271 9.41 -11.04 26.45
C PHE A 271 9.56 -12.17 27.48
N ILE A 272 9.25 -13.41 27.10
CA ILE A 272 9.39 -14.59 27.98
C ILE A 272 10.85 -14.79 28.40
N LEU A 273 11.79 -14.69 27.45
CA LEU A 273 13.22 -14.87 27.72
C LEU A 273 13.74 -13.78 28.68
N SER A 274 13.38 -12.52 28.45
CA SER A 274 13.74 -11.41 29.34
C SER A 274 13.13 -11.57 30.72
N PHE A 275 11.87 -12.00 30.81
CA PHE A 275 11.22 -12.26 32.10
C PHE A 275 11.94 -13.36 32.88
N MET A 276 12.24 -14.49 32.23
CA MET A 276 12.96 -15.61 32.85
C MET A 276 14.36 -15.20 33.34
N ILE A 277 15.10 -14.44 32.54
CA ILE A 277 16.44 -13.96 32.93
C ILE A 277 16.34 -13.01 34.13
N ASN A 278 15.36 -12.09 34.14
CA ASN A 278 15.16 -11.19 35.27
C ASN A 278 14.86 -11.96 36.56
N VAL A 279 13.96 -12.96 36.53
CA VAL A 279 13.67 -13.82 37.69
C VAL A 279 14.93 -14.53 38.21
N VAL A 280 15.77 -15.04 37.33
CA VAL A 280 17.04 -15.69 37.72
C VAL A 280 18.02 -14.69 38.30
N LEU A 281 18.16 -13.51 37.70
CA LEU A 281 19.06 -12.44 38.15
C LEU A 281 18.65 -11.88 39.52
N GLU A 282 17.35 -11.68 39.75
CA GLU A 282 16.80 -11.28 41.05
C GLU A 282 17.17 -12.29 42.14
N LYS A 283 17.03 -13.59 41.83
CA LYS A 283 17.39 -14.67 42.76
C LYS A 283 18.88 -14.73 43.07
N ILE A 284 19.75 -14.40 42.12
CA ILE A 284 21.21 -14.42 42.30
C ILE A 284 21.72 -13.15 43.01
N ARG A 285 21.21 -11.98 42.62
CA ARG A 285 21.72 -10.68 43.09
C ARG A 285 21.04 -10.20 44.37
N GLY A 286 19.86 -10.72 44.72
CA GLY A 286 19.11 -10.31 45.92
C GLY A 286 18.69 -8.84 45.92
N VAL A 287 18.79 -8.15 44.78
CA VAL A 287 18.43 -6.75 44.60
C VAL A 287 17.09 -6.68 43.87
N THR A 288 16.09 -6.08 44.51
CA THR A 288 14.71 -5.89 44.02
C THR A 288 14.52 -4.63 43.18
N ASN A 289 15.61 -3.97 42.75
CA ASN A 289 15.52 -2.85 41.83
C ASN A 289 15.40 -3.42 40.41
N SER A 290 14.17 -3.74 40.03
CA SER A 290 13.79 -4.18 38.70
C SER A 290 13.92 -3.00 37.72
N GLU A 291 15.04 -2.91 37.02
CA GLU A 291 15.00 -2.29 35.70
C GLU A 291 13.86 -2.96 34.91
N PRO A 292 13.00 -2.22 34.21
CA PRO A 292 11.89 -2.85 33.50
C PRO A 292 12.46 -3.89 32.53
N ALA A 293 11.89 -5.11 32.55
CA ALA A 293 12.29 -6.23 31.68
C ALA A 293 12.38 -5.86 30.18
N PHE A 294 11.79 -4.72 29.82
CA PHE A 294 11.92 -4.02 28.56
C PHE A 294 13.37 -3.73 28.14
N SER A 295 14.26 -3.28 29.04
CA SER A 295 15.64 -2.89 28.68
C SER A 295 16.46 -4.10 28.24
N LEU A 296 16.33 -5.22 28.96
CA LEU A 296 16.96 -6.49 28.60
C LEU A 296 16.37 -7.06 27.30
N GLY A 297 15.05 -6.96 27.11
CA GLY A 297 14.39 -7.38 25.87
C GLY A 297 14.85 -6.59 24.66
N LEU A 298 14.99 -5.27 24.80
CA LEU A 298 15.53 -4.40 23.77
C LEU A 298 16.98 -4.74 23.44
N LEU A 299 17.80 -5.08 24.43
CA LEU A 299 19.19 -5.50 24.22
C LEU A 299 19.28 -6.85 23.48
N ILE A 300 18.43 -7.82 23.84
CA ILE A 300 18.31 -9.10 23.12
C ILE A 300 17.85 -8.85 21.67
N TRP A 301 16.88 -7.97 21.47
CA TRP A 301 16.37 -7.62 20.14
C TRP A 301 17.43 -6.93 19.27
N LEU A 302 18.22 -6.01 19.82
CA LEU A 302 19.22 -5.25 19.06
C LEU A 302 20.51 -6.04 18.80
N ILE A 303 20.88 -6.99 19.65
CA ILE A 303 22.16 -7.72 19.56
C ILE A 303 21.97 -9.15 19.06
N ALA A 304 21.07 -9.92 19.70
CA ALA A 304 20.97 -11.36 19.44
C ALA A 304 20.21 -11.67 18.15
N TYR A 305 19.09 -10.98 17.89
CA TYR A 305 18.25 -11.24 16.73
C TYR A 305 18.93 -11.01 15.36
N PRO A 306 19.66 -9.90 15.14
CA PRO A 306 20.42 -9.71 13.91
C PRO A 306 21.48 -10.79 13.70
N ALA A 307 22.13 -11.24 14.79
CA ALA A 307 23.13 -12.30 14.74
C ALA A 307 22.50 -13.65 14.34
N VAL A 308 21.30 -13.95 14.83
CA VAL A 308 20.54 -15.16 14.46
C VAL A 308 20.10 -15.10 12.99
N GLU A 309 19.62 -13.95 12.50
CA GLU A 309 19.23 -13.79 11.09
C GLU A 309 20.42 -13.88 10.12
N ALA A 310 21.60 -13.40 10.51
CA ALA A 310 22.83 -13.53 9.73
C ALA A 310 23.46 -14.95 9.77
N SER A 311 23.02 -15.80 10.71
CA SER A 311 23.53 -17.16 10.85
C SER A 311 23.00 -18.11 9.77
N SER A 312 23.42 -19.37 9.81
CA SER A 312 22.89 -20.44 8.94
C SER A 312 21.38 -20.65 9.08
N TRP A 313 20.74 -20.07 10.10
CA TRP A 313 19.30 -20.11 10.27
C TRP A 313 18.55 -19.21 9.29
N GLN A 314 19.17 -18.13 8.82
CA GLN A 314 18.60 -17.19 7.84
C GLN A 314 17.20 -16.68 8.21
N ALA A 315 16.83 -16.71 9.49
CA ALA A 315 15.48 -16.40 9.94
C ALA A 315 15.49 -16.17 11.45
N SER A 316 14.64 -15.25 11.90
CA SER A 316 14.26 -15.19 13.31
C SER A 316 13.44 -16.43 13.70
N LEU A 317 13.24 -16.64 14.99
CA LEU A 317 12.53 -17.79 15.52
C LEU A 317 11.09 -17.87 14.98
N GLY A 318 10.36 -16.76 15.01
CA GLY A 318 9.01 -16.62 14.48
C GLY A 318 8.97 -16.77 12.97
N LYS A 319 9.92 -16.18 12.23
CA LYS A 319 10.01 -16.37 10.77
C LYS A 319 10.25 -17.84 10.42
N LYS A 320 11.09 -18.53 11.19
CA LYS A 320 11.37 -19.96 11.02
C LYS A 320 10.12 -20.80 11.29
N LEU A 321 9.32 -20.47 12.30
CA LEU A 321 8.03 -21.13 12.56
C LEU A 321 7.05 -20.93 11.41
N MET A 322 7.03 -19.73 10.81
CA MET A 322 6.21 -19.38 9.66
C MET A 322 6.77 -19.88 8.31
N LYS A 323 7.82 -20.72 8.33
CA LYS A 323 8.52 -21.23 7.14
C LYS A 323 9.03 -20.13 6.21
N LEU A 324 9.49 -19.02 6.79
CA LEU A 324 10.09 -17.89 6.08
C LEU A 324 11.61 -17.90 6.25
N LYS A 325 12.34 -17.50 5.20
CA LYS A 325 13.79 -17.26 5.23
C LYS A 325 14.09 -15.86 4.70
N VAL A 326 15.09 -15.21 5.29
CA VAL A 326 15.62 -13.89 4.95
C VAL A 326 16.93 -14.10 4.20
N VAL A 327 17.00 -13.56 2.99
CA VAL A 327 18.12 -13.75 2.08
C VAL A 327 18.47 -12.44 1.38
N ASN A 328 19.70 -12.35 0.87
CA ASN A 328 20.08 -11.25 -0.01
C ASN A 328 19.50 -11.43 -1.42
N LYS A 329 19.73 -10.45 -2.31
CA LYS A 329 19.27 -10.48 -3.72
C LYS A 329 19.69 -11.74 -4.50
N GLN A 330 20.77 -12.37 -4.09
CA GLN A 330 21.37 -13.56 -4.71
C GLN A 330 20.93 -14.87 -4.03
N GLY A 331 20.01 -14.83 -3.05
CA GLY A 331 19.52 -16.00 -2.34
C GLY A 331 20.46 -16.56 -1.26
N GLN A 332 21.52 -15.83 -0.93
CA GLN A 332 22.50 -16.19 0.09
C GLN A 332 22.12 -15.63 1.47
N PRO A 333 22.68 -16.18 2.58
CA PRO A 333 22.50 -15.60 3.91
C PRO A 333 22.96 -14.14 3.97
N LEU A 334 22.34 -13.33 4.84
CA LEU A 334 22.79 -11.95 5.05
C LEU A 334 24.14 -11.93 5.78
N SER A 335 24.99 -10.96 5.43
CA SER A 335 26.16 -10.65 6.24
C SER A 335 25.74 -10.02 7.57
N LEU A 336 26.58 -10.14 8.60
CA LEU A 336 26.30 -9.56 9.93
C LEU A 336 25.97 -8.06 9.82
N HIS A 337 26.79 -7.29 9.11
CA HIS A 337 26.54 -5.86 8.90
C HIS A 337 25.18 -5.60 8.22
N HIS A 338 24.83 -6.36 7.18
CA HIS A 338 23.54 -6.22 6.50
C HIS A 338 22.36 -6.53 7.43
N ALA A 339 22.47 -7.57 8.26
CA ALA A 339 21.43 -7.91 9.23
C ALA A 339 21.25 -6.81 10.28
N TYR A 340 22.35 -6.28 10.85
CA TYR A 340 22.29 -5.17 11.80
C TYR A 340 21.67 -3.92 11.19
N LEU A 341 22.07 -3.55 9.96
CA LEU A 341 21.48 -2.42 9.24
C LEU A 341 19.98 -2.63 9.02
N ARG A 342 19.56 -3.84 8.61
CA ARG A 342 18.15 -4.20 8.46
C ARG A 342 17.38 -4.02 9.76
N HIS A 343 17.89 -4.51 10.89
CA HIS A 343 17.21 -4.37 12.19
C HIS A 343 17.16 -2.93 12.70
N LEU A 344 18.16 -2.10 12.40
CA LEU A 344 18.13 -0.67 12.71
C LEU A 344 17.02 0.02 11.90
N VAL A 345 16.95 -0.26 10.59
CA VAL A 345 15.90 0.27 9.72
C VAL A 345 14.51 -0.21 10.17
N THR A 346 14.37 -1.48 10.56
CA THR A 346 13.12 -2.02 11.14
C THR A 346 12.69 -1.23 12.37
N SER A 347 13.63 -0.98 13.30
CA SER A 347 13.36 -0.23 14.53
C SER A 347 12.94 1.21 14.22
N ALA A 348 13.62 1.87 13.29
CA ALA A 348 13.25 3.21 12.82
C ALA A 348 11.86 3.22 12.14
N CYS A 349 11.54 2.17 11.38
CA CYS A 349 10.24 2.00 10.73
C CYS A 349 9.09 1.87 11.75
N ILE A 350 9.33 1.20 12.87
CA ILE A 350 8.34 1.07 13.95
C ILE A 350 8.04 2.44 14.58
N LEU A 351 9.06 3.28 14.78
CA LEU A 351 8.89 4.63 15.35
C LEU A 351 8.17 5.60 14.39
N GLY A 352 8.35 5.44 13.07
CA GLY A 352 7.74 6.29 12.04
C GLY A 352 6.30 5.91 11.62
N PHE A 353 5.64 5.00 12.35
CA PHE A 353 4.40 4.27 12.05
C PHE A 353 3.51 4.82 10.92
N LYS A 354 3.00 6.06 11.02
CA LYS A 354 2.06 6.64 10.03
C LYS A 354 2.63 6.73 8.61
N TRP A 355 3.84 7.27 8.45
CA TRP A 355 4.47 7.43 7.13
C TRP A 355 4.93 6.08 6.56
N VAL A 356 5.34 5.16 7.43
CA VAL A 356 5.84 3.85 7.05
C VAL A 356 4.73 2.97 6.51
N VAL A 357 3.51 3.04 7.08
CA VAL A 357 2.34 2.32 6.55
C VAL A 357 2.01 2.79 5.14
N LEU A 358 1.94 4.11 4.90
CA LEU A 358 1.67 4.67 3.57
C LEU A 358 2.72 4.22 2.53
N ILE A 359 4.00 4.33 2.87
CA ILE A 359 5.10 3.92 2.00
C ILE A 359 5.09 2.41 1.75
N ASN A 360 4.76 1.60 2.77
CA ASN A 360 4.63 0.16 2.63
C ASN A 360 3.47 -0.24 1.71
N ILE A 361 2.33 0.45 1.76
CA ILE A 361 1.20 0.21 0.85
C ILE A 361 1.64 0.47 -0.60
N LEU A 362 2.30 1.60 -0.85
CA LEU A 362 2.80 1.95 -2.19
C LEU A 362 3.86 0.96 -2.69
N LEU A 363 4.83 0.58 -1.84
CA LEU A 363 5.87 -0.39 -2.19
C LEU A 363 5.32 -1.80 -2.38
N ALA A 364 4.30 -2.18 -1.63
CA ALA A 364 3.64 -3.47 -1.79
C ALA A 364 2.90 -3.56 -3.12
N TYR A 365 2.19 -2.48 -3.49
CA TYR A 365 1.50 -2.39 -4.76
C TYR A 365 2.49 -2.38 -5.95
N LYS A 366 3.50 -1.50 -5.91
CA LYS A 366 4.42 -1.32 -7.05
C LYS A 366 5.51 -2.38 -7.13
N ARG A 367 5.98 -2.94 -6.01
CA ARG A 367 7.20 -3.77 -5.98
C ARG A 367 7.09 -5.04 -5.15
N ASN A 368 5.95 -5.28 -4.50
CA ASN A 368 5.75 -6.41 -3.58
C ASN A 368 6.84 -6.47 -2.49
N MET A 369 7.23 -5.32 -1.93
CA MET A 369 8.27 -5.17 -0.91
C MET A 369 7.81 -4.29 0.26
N LEU A 370 8.44 -4.46 1.43
CA LEU A 370 8.33 -3.51 2.54
C LEU A 370 9.44 -2.45 2.44
N LEU A 371 9.22 -1.28 3.05
CA LEU A 371 10.18 -0.18 3.13
C LEU A 371 11.53 -0.63 3.69
N GLN A 372 11.52 -1.39 4.78
CA GLN A 372 12.73 -1.94 5.37
C GLN A 372 13.46 -2.91 4.43
N ASP A 373 12.72 -3.73 3.69
CA ASP A 373 13.26 -4.72 2.75
C ASP A 373 13.87 -4.01 1.53
N TRP A 374 13.22 -2.93 1.08
CA TRP A 374 13.67 -2.09 -0.02
C TRP A 374 14.96 -1.33 0.33
N LEU A 375 14.99 -0.66 1.48
CA LEU A 375 16.15 0.11 1.94
C LEU A 375 17.38 -0.77 2.18
N THR A 376 17.18 -2.01 2.62
CA THR A 376 18.28 -2.92 3.00
C THR A 376 18.57 -3.99 1.97
N GLN A 377 17.90 -3.93 0.81
CA GLN A 377 18.04 -4.88 -0.29
C GLN A 377 17.93 -6.35 0.15
N SER A 378 16.99 -6.60 1.06
CA SER A 378 16.82 -7.89 1.71
C SER A 378 15.45 -8.47 1.42
N TYR A 379 15.39 -9.78 1.23
CA TYR A 379 14.22 -10.47 0.69
C TYR A 379 13.76 -11.54 1.67
N VAL A 380 12.45 -11.62 1.89
CA VAL A 380 11.85 -12.69 2.71
C VAL A 380 11.05 -13.60 1.81
N VAL A 381 11.43 -14.87 1.76
CA VAL A 381 10.80 -15.88 0.90
C VAL A 381 10.39 -17.11 1.69
N LYS A 382 9.39 -17.83 1.16
CA LYS A 382 8.94 -19.09 1.73
C LYS A 382 10.02 -20.16 1.53
N LYS A 383 10.28 -20.93 2.58
CA LYS A 383 11.07 -22.15 2.49
C LYS A 383 10.16 -23.22 1.88
N ILE A 384 10.49 -23.64 0.65
CA ILE A 384 9.85 -24.77 -0.05
C ILE A 384 10.16 -26.05 0.74
#